data_AF-A0A846DNL1-F1
#
_entry.id   AF-A0A846DNL1-F1
#
_cell.length_a   1.000
_cell.length_b   1.000
_cell.length_c   1.000
_cell.angle_alpha   90.00
_cell.angle_beta   90.00
_cell.angle_gamma   90.00
#
_symmetry.space_group_name_H-M   'P 1'
#
loop_
_entity.id
_entity.type
_entity.pdbx_description
1 polymer ?
#
loop_
_entity_poly.entity_id
_entity_poly.type
_entity_poly.pdbx_seq_one_letter_code
_entity_poly.pdbx_strand_id
1 'polypeptide(L)'
;MYNGENPCLSLAIARLTAAGAGNFAIWVLKAPYPGGYDFHNCTWYPALTKKWLAWQEMFQMQCQPHLPFIDTSHLPTQTSEIDANLASPGVGYGGRLMQDLGVSLWKWVFDGSIRNSLAQSRGIAIGQDKPLRLRLEIRDPNLISLPWEIMQPEAGKQAISLNQQILFSRTTSDVDPLMLYQGYQDALKILLVLGQPANLSSLEGEDLGNKSEQAKTPPPEALELQKEADTLTRVIEESSPLNLDHNQIATSISAHVDTLLQPTRAKLIEALDNGAYNVIFYAGHGVPAPDGGLLFLGVDSTINGTELAQVLVRNQVTLAVFNACWGA
;
A
#
# COMPACT_ATOMS: atom_id res chain seq x y z
N MET A 1 13.56 1.66 -32.08
CA MET A 1 13.33 0.67 -31.01
C MET A 1 12.39 1.31 -30.01
N TYR A 2 11.08 1.13 -30.18
CA TYR A 2 10.09 1.60 -29.20
C TYR A 2 10.14 0.64 -28.01
N ASN A 3 10.81 1.05 -26.93
CA ASN A 3 10.63 0.37 -25.67
C ASN A 3 9.17 0.64 -25.27
N GLY A 4 8.34 -0.40 -25.17
CA GLY A 4 6.90 -0.30 -24.85
C GLY A 4 6.59 0.26 -23.46
N GLU A 5 7.60 0.76 -22.74
CA GLU A 5 7.46 1.28 -21.39
C GLU A 5 6.71 2.62 -21.36
N ASN A 6 5.99 2.83 -20.27
CA ASN A 6 5.37 4.10 -19.95
C ASN A 6 6.45 5.10 -19.50
N PRO A 7 6.35 6.39 -19.89
CA PRO A 7 7.17 7.45 -19.31
C PRO A 7 7.16 7.36 -17.79
N CYS A 8 8.32 7.52 -17.16
CA CYS A 8 8.48 7.29 -15.73
C CYS A 8 9.18 8.46 -15.06
N LEU A 9 8.56 8.99 -14.01
CA LEU A 9 9.17 9.88 -13.04
C LEU A 9 9.33 9.11 -11.71
N SER A 10 10.57 8.96 -11.25
CA SER A 10 10.88 8.33 -9.96
C SER A 10 11.54 9.36 -9.06
N LEU A 11 11.00 9.54 -7.86
CA LEU A 11 11.48 10.49 -6.86
C LEU A 11 11.93 9.73 -5.62
N ALA A 12 13.05 10.11 -5.03
CA ALA A 12 13.42 9.69 -3.67
C ALA A 12 13.15 10.81 -2.67
N ILE A 13 12.70 10.41 -1.48
CA ILE A 13 12.45 11.27 -0.33
C ILE A 13 13.29 10.74 0.83
N ALA A 14 14.17 11.55 1.38
CA ALA A 14 15.00 11.16 2.54
C ALA A 14 15.14 12.29 3.55
N ARG A 15 15.33 11.91 4.83
CA ARG A 15 15.62 12.86 5.90
C ARG A 15 17.09 13.28 5.87
N LEU A 16 17.32 14.58 6.03
CA LEU A 16 18.63 15.20 6.19
C LEU A 16 18.98 15.29 7.68
N THR A 17 19.35 14.16 8.28
CA THR A 17 19.61 14.06 9.73
C THR A 17 20.64 15.08 10.23
N ALA A 18 21.67 15.38 9.44
CA ALA A 18 22.69 16.37 9.77
C ALA A 18 22.18 17.83 9.77
N ALA A 19 21.11 18.13 9.03
CA ALA A 19 20.55 19.48 8.92
C ALA A 19 19.46 19.77 9.96
N GLY A 20 18.95 18.74 10.66
CA GLY A 20 17.91 18.85 11.69
C GLY A 20 16.73 17.90 11.47
N ALA A 21 15.97 17.63 12.53
CA ALA A 21 14.94 16.58 12.54
C ALA A 21 13.80 16.79 11.52
N GLY A 22 13.49 18.04 11.18
CA GLY A 22 12.44 18.38 10.21
C GLY A 22 12.93 18.61 8.78
N ASN A 23 14.20 18.36 8.47
CA ASN A 23 14.76 18.64 7.15
C ASN A 23 14.80 17.39 6.26
N PHE A 24 14.37 17.57 5.02
CA PHE A 24 14.24 16.51 4.03
C PHE A 24 14.81 16.96 2.69
N ALA A 25 15.15 15.98 1.87
CA ALA A 25 15.52 16.15 0.49
C ALA A 25 14.60 15.29 -0.39
N ILE A 26 14.18 15.88 -1.51
CA ILE A 26 13.45 15.20 -2.57
C ILE A 26 14.27 15.34 -3.85
N TRP A 27 14.52 14.25 -4.56
CA TRP A 27 15.28 14.30 -5.81
C TRP A 27 14.80 13.30 -6.84
N VAL A 28 15.06 13.61 -8.10
CA VAL A 28 14.67 12.78 -9.24
C VAL A 28 15.71 11.68 -9.45
N LEU A 29 15.29 10.43 -9.32
CA LEU A 29 16.08 9.25 -9.64
C LEU A 29 15.99 8.89 -11.13
N LYS A 30 14.82 9.10 -11.73
CA LYS A 30 14.53 8.80 -13.14
C LYS A 30 13.52 9.80 -13.68
N ALA A 31 13.77 10.31 -14.88
CA ALA A 31 12.86 11.16 -15.63
C ALA A 31 12.72 10.63 -17.07
N PRO A 32 11.61 10.91 -17.78
CA PRO A 32 11.41 10.48 -19.16
C PRO A 32 12.13 11.39 -20.19
N TYR A 33 13.09 12.20 -19.75
CA TYR A 33 13.86 13.13 -20.57
C TYR A 33 15.30 13.25 -20.06
N PRO A 34 16.27 13.55 -20.95
CA PRO A 34 17.67 13.69 -20.56
C PRO A 34 17.88 14.88 -19.61
N GLY A 35 18.75 14.71 -18.63
CA GLY A 35 19.12 15.78 -17.69
C GLY A 35 18.07 16.12 -16.63
N GLY A 36 17.00 15.34 -16.49
CA GLY A 36 15.96 15.56 -15.47
C GLY A 36 16.36 15.20 -14.03
N TYR A 37 17.65 15.27 -13.70
CA TYR A 37 18.15 15.07 -12.34
C TYR A 37 18.04 16.37 -11.56
N ASP A 38 16.88 16.55 -10.93
CA ASP A 38 16.61 17.69 -10.06
C ASP A 38 16.63 17.28 -8.59
N PHE A 39 16.90 18.25 -7.73
CA PHE A 39 16.95 18.10 -6.28
C PHE A 39 16.29 19.30 -5.61
N HIS A 40 15.61 19.07 -4.50
CA HIS A 40 14.94 20.09 -3.70
C HIS A 40 15.05 19.76 -2.20
N ASN A 41 15.57 20.70 -1.42
CA ASN A 41 15.51 20.65 0.04
C ASN A 41 14.17 21.20 0.51
N CYS A 42 13.51 20.47 1.39
CA CYS A 42 12.26 20.90 2.00
C CYS A 42 12.27 20.67 3.51
N THR A 43 11.40 21.40 4.21
CA THR A 43 11.21 21.27 5.65
C THR A 43 9.82 20.74 5.91
N TRP A 44 9.70 19.76 6.79
CA TRP A 44 8.44 19.31 7.31
C TRP A 44 7.94 20.30 8.36
N TYR A 45 6.78 20.90 8.12
CA TYR A 45 6.24 21.97 8.96
C TYR A 45 5.21 21.46 9.97
N PRO A 46 5.11 22.06 11.18
CA PRO A 46 4.21 21.61 12.24
C PRO A 46 2.74 21.50 11.83
N ALA A 47 2.25 22.37 10.93
CA ALA A 47 0.88 22.30 10.45
C ALA A 47 0.59 21.00 9.65
N LEU A 48 1.58 20.42 8.96
CA LEU A 48 1.40 19.14 8.27
C LEU A 48 1.20 17.99 9.27
N THR A 49 1.94 18.01 10.39
CA THR A 49 1.74 17.06 11.48
C THR A 49 0.36 17.16 12.11
N LYS A 50 -0.16 18.38 12.31
CA LYS A 50 -1.52 18.55 12.84
C LYS A 50 -2.58 17.92 11.92
N LYS A 51 -2.44 18.11 10.61
CA LYS A 51 -3.34 17.51 9.61
C LYS A 51 -3.25 16.00 9.58
N TRP A 52 -2.02 15.48 9.69
CA TRP A 52 -1.78 14.05 9.80
C TRP A 52 -2.41 13.46 11.06
N LEU A 53 -2.19 14.07 12.23
CA LEU A 53 -2.81 13.64 13.50
C LEU A 53 -4.35 13.66 13.44
N ALA A 54 -4.94 14.70 12.87
CA ALA A 54 -6.40 14.79 12.72
C ALA A 54 -6.95 13.72 11.78
N TRP A 55 -6.22 13.42 10.70
CA TRP A 55 -6.54 12.27 9.85
C TRP A 55 -6.44 10.97 10.64
N GLN A 56 -5.38 10.80 11.44
CA GLN A 56 -5.19 9.58 12.20
C GLN A 56 -6.25 9.37 13.27
N GLU A 57 -6.67 10.42 13.95
CA GLU A 57 -7.75 10.36 14.94
C GLU A 57 -9.05 9.81 14.32
N MET A 58 -9.32 10.14 13.06
CA MET A 58 -10.52 9.67 12.37
C MET A 58 -10.38 8.28 11.76
N PHE A 59 -9.22 7.94 11.20
CA PHE A 59 -9.04 6.74 10.38
C PHE A 59 -8.20 5.63 11.06
N GLN A 60 -7.44 5.97 12.12
CA GLN A 60 -6.59 5.05 12.91
C GLN A 60 -7.11 4.78 14.32
N MET A 61 -8.34 4.27 14.41
CA MET A 61 -9.03 4.06 15.69
C MET A 61 -8.33 3.10 16.68
N GLN A 62 -7.36 2.28 16.22
CA GLN A 62 -6.79 1.18 17.01
C GLN A 62 -5.25 1.23 17.14
N CYS A 63 -4.60 2.32 16.72
CA CYS A 63 -3.14 2.44 16.77
C CYS A 63 -2.72 3.72 17.51
N GLN A 64 -1.60 3.64 18.23
CA GLN A 64 -0.97 4.82 18.81
C GLN A 64 -0.61 5.80 17.68
N PRO A 65 -0.87 7.11 17.83
CA PRO A 65 -0.62 8.08 16.76
C PRO A 65 0.86 8.07 16.37
N HIS A 66 1.10 7.64 15.13
CA HIS A 66 2.42 7.65 14.51
C HIS A 66 2.84 9.08 14.15
N LEU A 67 4.01 9.54 14.59
CA LEU A 67 4.53 10.87 14.23
C LEU A 67 5.58 10.78 13.10
N PRO A 68 5.43 11.52 11.98
CA PRO A 68 6.37 11.49 10.87
C PRO A 68 7.74 12.09 11.23
N PHE A 69 7.80 12.92 12.27
CA PHE A 69 9.05 13.38 12.88
C PHE A 69 8.85 13.67 14.37
N ILE A 70 9.90 13.44 15.16
CA ILE A 70 9.91 13.74 16.60
C ILE A 70 10.61 15.07 16.79
N ASP A 71 9.83 16.13 17.01
CA ASP A 71 10.32 17.32 17.71
C ASP A 71 9.44 17.50 18.96
N THR A 72 9.98 17.08 20.10
CA THR A 72 9.28 17.05 21.40
C THR A 72 8.95 18.44 21.94
N SER A 73 9.36 19.51 21.26
CA SER A 73 9.08 20.89 21.68
C SER A 73 7.64 21.35 21.37
N HIS A 74 6.90 20.63 20.50
CA HIS A 74 5.57 21.05 20.05
C HIS A 74 4.61 19.85 19.88
N LEU A 75 4.26 19.15 20.95
CA LEU A 75 2.99 18.39 20.97
C LEU A 75 1.84 19.42 20.97
N PRO A 76 0.93 19.42 19.99
CA PRO A 76 -0.23 20.30 20.06
C PRO A 76 -1.16 19.82 21.17
N THR A 77 -1.21 20.57 22.26
CA THR A 77 -2.37 20.56 23.15
C THR A 77 -3.54 21.15 22.35
N GLN A 78 -4.61 20.37 22.16
CA GLN A 78 -5.90 20.73 21.56
C GLN A 78 -6.07 20.54 20.04
N THR A 79 -7.10 19.75 19.75
CA THR A 79 -7.90 19.61 18.52
C THR A 79 -7.99 20.91 17.72
N SER A 80 -7.52 20.89 16.47
CA SER A 80 -7.59 22.04 15.57
C SER A 80 -8.89 22.03 14.75
N GLU A 81 -9.56 23.18 14.75
CA GLU A 81 -10.68 23.53 13.88
C GLU A 81 -10.24 23.44 12.41
N ILE A 82 -10.99 22.70 11.59
CA ILE A 82 -10.78 22.63 10.15
C ILE A 82 -11.10 24.01 9.55
N ASP A 83 -10.16 24.57 8.79
CA ASP A 83 -10.32 25.85 8.09
C ASP A 83 -11.52 25.78 7.12
N ALA A 84 -12.65 26.37 7.52
CA ALA A 84 -13.94 26.24 6.84
C ALA A 84 -13.93 26.78 5.39
N ASN A 85 -12.89 27.52 5.01
CA ASN A 85 -12.75 28.17 3.71
C ASN A 85 -12.22 27.27 2.59
N LEU A 86 -11.78 26.03 2.87
CA LEU A 86 -11.38 25.05 1.85
C LEU A 86 -12.56 24.18 1.36
N ALA A 87 -13.78 24.45 1.82
CA ALA A 87 -14.94 23.60 1.59
C ALA A 87 -15.45 23.65 0.13
N SER A 88 -15.39 22.50 -0.54
CA SER A 88 -16.33 22.22 -1.64
C SER A 88 -17.69 21.83 -1.04
N PRO A 89 -18.83 22.37 -1.53
CA PRO A 89 -20.16 22.01 -1.03
C PRO A 89 -20.41 20.50 -1.17
N GLY A 90 -20.78 19.81 -0.09
CA GLY A 90 -21.19 18.39 -0.11
C GLY A 90 -20.17 17.37 0.39
N VAL A 91 -18.93 17.77 0.73
CA VAL A 91 -17.91 16.84 1.26
C VAL A 91 -18.08 16.66 2.77
N GLY A 92 -18.35 15.44 3.22
CA GLY A 92 -18.44 15.07 4.65
C GLY A 92 -17.13 15.32 5.42
N TYR A 93 -17.19 15.31 6.76
CA TYR A 93 -16.03 15.62 7.63
C TYR A 93 -14.76 14.84 7.26
N GLY A 94 -14.87 13.52 7.07
CA GLY A 94 -13.72 12.69 6.67
C GLY A 94 -13.17 13.02 5.28
N GLY A 95 -14.04 13.34 4.33
CA GLY A 95 -13.61 13.80 3.00
C GLY A 95 -12.83 15.11 3.07
N ARG A 96 -13.17 16.01 4.02
CA ARG A 96 -12.42 17.25 4.25
C ARG A 96 -11.02 16.97 4.82
N LEU A 97 -10.91 16.07 5.79
CA LEU A 97 -9.61 15.66 6.34
C LEU A 97 -8.72 15.01 5.26
N MET A 98 -9.28 14.11 4.45
CA MET A 98 -8.57 13.48 3.33
C MET A 98 -8.07 14.53 2.34
N GLN A 99 -8.95 15.44 1.91
CA GLN A 99 -8.61 16.50 0.97
C GLN A 99 -7.55 17.45 1.53
N ASP A 100 -7.68 17.91 2.77
CA ASP A 100 -6.74 18.87 3.36
C ASP A 100 -5.34 18.27 3.55
N LEU A 101 -5.26 17.03 4.04
CA LEU A 101 -4.01 16.28 4.12
C LEU A 101 -3.43 16.03 2.72
N GLY A 102 -4.24 15.56 1.77
CA GLY A 102 -3.82 15.25 0.41
C GLY A 102 -3.26 16.45 -0.35
N VAL A 103 -3.90 17.62 -0.25
CA VAL A 103 -3.37 18.88 -0.82
C VAL A 103 -2.06 19.27 -0.16
N SER A 104 -1.95 19.10 1.16
CA SER A 104 -0.75 19.49 1.90
C SER A 104 0.45 18.60 1.58
N LEU A 105 0.24 17.28 1.49
CA LEU A 105 1.25 16.32 1.04
C LEU A 105 1.69 16.60 -0.40
N TRP A 106 0.74 16.87 -1.31
CA TRP A 106 1.07 17.22 -2.69
C TRP A 106 1.96 18.46 -2.77
N LYS A 107 1.60 19.53 -2.05
CA LYS A 107 2.37 20.78 -2.03
C LYS A 107 3.77 20.57 -1.45
N TRP A 108 3.90 19.71 -0.45
CA TRP A 108 5.18 19.38 0.18
C TRP A 108 6.10 18.58 -0.76
N VAL A 109 5.56 17.60 -1.50
CA VAL A 109 6.35 16.78 -2.45
C VAL A 109 6.70 17.56 -3.72
N PHE A 110 5.71 18.21 -4.33
CA PHE A 110 5.83 18.86 -5.63
C PHE A 110 6.02 20.37 -5.49
N ASP A 111 7.17 20.75 -4.94
CA ASP A 111 7.62 22.13 -4.88
C ASP A 111 8.93 22.36 -5.67
N GLY A 112 9.22 23.63 -5.94
CA GLY A 112 10.44 24.04 -6.65
C GLY A 112 10.69 23.27 -7.95
N SER A 113 11.90 22.74 -8.09
CA SER A 113 12.34 21.98 -9.27
C SER A 113 11.53 20.70 -9.48
N ILE A 114 11.15 20.00 -8.41
CA ILE A 114 10.38 18.74 -8.48
C ILE A 114 9.01 18.96 -9.13
N ARG A 115 8.37 20.10 -8.87
CA ARG A 115 7.11 20.49 -9.56
C ARG A 115 7.31 20.60 -11.07
N ASN A 116 8.42 21.21 -11.50
CA ASN A 116 8.74 21.34 -12.92
C ASN A 116 9.02 19.97 -13.53
N SER A 117 9.75 19.09 -12.83
CA SER A 117 10.04 17.74 -13.29
C SER A 117 8.76 16.93 -13.49
N LEU A 118 7.77 17.06 -12.58
CA LEU A 118 6.44 16.47 -12.74
C LEU A 118 5.71 17.04 -13.95
N ALA A 119 5.65 18.37 -14.10
CA ALA A 119 4.95 19.02 -15.20
C ALA A 119 5.51 18.58 -16.57
N GLN A 120 6.84 18.55 -16.72
CA GLN A 120 7.50 18.11 -17.94
C GLN A 120 7.26 16.63 -18.22
N SER A 121 7.37 15.78 -17.19
CA SER A 121 7.12 14.33 -17.33
C SER A 121 5.67 14.05 -17.76
N ARG A 122 4.70 14.78 -17.22
CA ARG A 122 3.30 14.71 -17.63
C ARG A 122 3.10 15.19 -19.06
N GLY A 123 3.75 16.28 -19.45
CA GLY A 123 3.69 16.78 -20.84
C GLY A 123 4.18 15.74 -21.85
N ILE A 124 5.28 15.04 -21.54
CA ILE A 124 5.80 13.95 -22.37
C ILE A 124 4.83 12.77 -22.42
N ALA A 125 4.28 12.36 -21.27
CA ALA A 125 3.33 11.26 -21.19
C ALA A 125 2.07 11.53 -22.04
N ILE A 126 1.50 12.73 -21.92
CA ILE A 126 0.39 13.20 -22.75
C ILE A 126 0.78 13.20 -24.23
N GLY A 127 1.95 13.74 -24.58
CA GLY A 127 2.44 13.77 -25.96
C GLY A 127 2.68 12.38 -26.58
N GLN A 128 2.85 11.35 -25.75
CA GLN A 128 2.99 9.95 -26.16
C GLN A 128 1.68 9.16 -26.07
N ASP A 129 0.57 9.78 -25.65
CA ASP A 129 -0.70 9.10 -25.35
C ASP A 129 -0.53 7.90 -24.41
N LYS A 130 0.27 8.10 -23.36
CA LYS A 130 0.57 7.08 -22.34
C LYS A 130 0.38 7.63 -20.94
N PRO A 131 0.00 6.80 -19.96
CA PRO A 131 -0.02 7.24 -18.57
C PRO A 131 1.42 7.48 -18.07
N LEU A 132 1.58 8.42 -17.15
CA LEU A 132 2.84 8.66 -16.45
C LEU A 132 2.97 7.68 -15.29
N ARG A 133 4.03 6.87 -15.28
CA ARG A 133 4.41 6.11 -14.10
C ARG A 133 5.11 7.04 -13.10
N LEU A 134 4.51 7.24 -11.93
CA LEU A 134 5.06 8.06 -10.86
C LEU A 134 5.42 7.17 -9.67
N ARG A 135 6.70 7.17 -9.30
CA ARG A 135 7.22 6.35 -8.20
C ARG A 135 7.77 7.23 -7.09
N LEU A 136 7.40 6.94 -5.85
CA LEU A 136 8.03 7.52 -4.65
C LEU A 136 8.87 6.46 -3.92
N GLU A 137 10.15 6.71 -3.77
CA GLU A 137 11.06 5.95 -2.92
C GLU A 137 11.21 6.68 -1.58
N ILE A 138 10.51 6.21 -0.56
CA ILE A 138 10.43 6.81 0.76
C ILE A 138 11.47 6.15 1.66
N ARG A 139 12.64 6.77 1.77
CA ARG A 139 13.78 6.23 2.53
C ARG A 139 13.67 6.45 4.03
N ASP A 140 12.79 7.34 4.47
CA ASP A 140 12.51 7.55 5.88
C ASP A 140 11.35 6.63 6.32
N PRO A 141 11.58 5.67 7.24
CA PRO A 141 10.53 4.77 7.70
C PRO A 141 9.35 5.49 8.36
N ASN A 142 9.54 6.69 8.93
CA ASN A 142 8.45 7.45 9.53
C ASN A 142 7.52 8.11 8.48
N LEU A 143 7.92 8.12 7.21
CA LEU A 143 7.10 8.68 6.14
C LEU A 143 6.30 7.62 5.38
N ILE A 144 6.58 6.32 5.59
CA ILE A 144 5.95 5.25 4.80
C ILE A 144 4.44 5.08 5.10
N SER A 145 4.03 5.40 6.33
CA SER A 145 2.66 5.24 6.83
C SER A 145 1.70 6.31 6.29
N LEU A 146 2.23 7.43 5.80
CA LEU A 146 1.40 8.50 5.25
C LEU A 146 0.61 8.01 4.03
N PRO A 147 -0.64 8.45 3.84
CA PRO A 147 -1.48 8.02 2.72
C PRO A 147 -1.12 8.75 1.42
N TRP A 148 0.06 8.51 0.85
CA TRP A 148 0.52 9.21 -0.37
C TRP A 148 -0.47 9.10 -1.55
N GLU A 149 -1.32 8.07 -1.56
CA GLU A 149 -2.36 7.79 -2.55
C GLU A 149 -3.47 8.85 -2.57
N ILE A 150 -3.65 9.60 -1.48
CA ILE A 150 -4.66 10.69 -1.40
C ILE A 150 -4.12 12.04 -1.86
N MET A 151 -2.83 12.13 -2.22
CA MET A 151 -2.25 13.39 -2.71
C MET A 151 -3.06 13.97 -3.87
N GLN A 152 -3.30 15.28 -3.82
CA GLN A 152 -4.08 15.98 -4.84
C GLN A 152 -3.53 17.39 -5.09
N PRO A 153 -3.51 17.89 -6.34
CA PRO A 153 -2.91 19.20 -6.65
C PRO A 153 -3.55 20.38 -5.91
N GLU A 154 -4.87 20.37 -5.80
CA GLU A 154 -5.67 21.43 -5.21
C GLU A 154 -7.02 20.86 -4.75
N ALA A 155 -7.79 21.63 -3.98
CA ALA A 155 -9.13 21.23 -3.56
C ALA A 155 -10.04 21.02 -4.78
N GLY A 156 -10.88 19.99 -4.74
CA GLY A 156 -11.79 19.65 -5.84
C GLY A 156 -11.16 18.90 -7.02
N LYS A 157 -9.83 18.70 -7.05
CA LYS A 157 -9.19 17.74 -7.97
C LYS A 157 -9.19 16.34 -7.37
N GLN A 158 -9.26 15.34 -8.25
CA GLN A 158 -9.16 13.94 -7.85
C GLN A 158 -7.79 13.64 -7.21
N ALA A 159 -7.80 12.73 -6.23
CA ALA A 159 -6.60 12.14 -5.68
C ALA A 159 -5.79 11.42 -6.76
N ILE A 160 -4.47 11.30 -6.54
CA ILE A 160 -3.56 10.71 -7.51
C ILE A 160 -3.88 9.25 -7.81
N SER A 161 -4.38 8.51 -6.83
CA SER A 161 -4.86 7.13 -6.96
C SER A 161 -6.05 6.97 -7.90
N LEU A 162 -6.86 8.01 -8.09
CA LEU A 162 -8.02 8.00 -8.98
C LEU A 162 -7.69 8.48 -10.40
N ASN A 163 -6.48 9.00 -10.61
CA ASN A 163 -6.09 9.56 -11.89
C ASN A 163 -5.64 8.47 -12.87
N GLN A 164 -6.48 8.13 -13.84
CA GLN A 164 -6.21 7.11 -14.86
C GLN A 164 -4.97 7.39 -15.73
N GLN A 165 -4.49 8.65 -15.75
CA GLN A 165 -3.28 9.04 -16.49
C GLN A 165 -2.00 8.94 -15.64
N ILE A 166 -2.11 8.47 -14.38
CA ILE A 166 -0.98 8.28 -13.49
C ILE A 166 -0.99 6.85 -12.95
N LEU A 167 0.11 6.13 -13.16
CA LEU A 167 0.39 4.86 -12.49
C LEU A 167 1.24 5.15 -11.27
N PHE A 168 0.61 5.27 -10.11
CA PHE A 168 1.27 5.63 -8.86
C PHE A 168 1.75 4.40 -8.09
N SER A 169 2.95 4.48 -7.52
CA SER A 169 3.47 3.49 -6.58
C SER A 169 4.43 4.13 -5.59
N ARG A 170 4.52 3.56 -4.38
CA ARG A 170 5.53 3.93 -3.38
C ARG A 170 6.31 2.71 -2.89
N THR A 171 7.54 2.92 -2.49
CA THR A 171 8.49 1.89 -2.04
C THR A 171 9.36 2.44 -0.91
N THR A 172 9.91 1.59 -0.05
CA THR A 172 10.85 2.00 1.03
C THR A 172 12.30 2.08 0.57
N SER A 173 12.63 1.44 -0.54
CA SER A 173 13.97 1.38 -1.12
C SER A 173 13.88 1.21 -2.64
N ASP A 174 15.01 1.38 -3.32
CA ASP A 174 15.12 0.94 -4.70
C ASP A 174 14.82 -0.56 -4.78
N VAL A 175 13.97 -0.93 -5.74
CA VAL A 175 13.53 -2.30 -5.94
C VAL A 175 13.90 -2.72 -7.35
N ASP A 176 14.66 -3.80 -7.45
CA ASP A 176 15.01 -4.38 -8.74
C ASP A 176 13.73 -4.74 -9.51
N PRO A 177 13.70 -4.51 -10.84
CA PRO A 177 12.57 -4.91 -11.64
C PRO A 177 12.39 -6.42 -11.56
N LEU A 178 11.13 -6.85 -11.38
CA LEU A 178 10.80 -8.26 -11.46
C LEU A 178 11.09 -8.76 -12.88
N MET A 179 11.96 -9.76 -12.99
CA MET A 179 12.20 -10.46 -14.24
C MET A 179 10.97 -11.32 -14.52
N LEU A 180 10.13 -10.88 -15.46
CA LEU A 180 8.93 -11.63 -15.83
C LEU A 180 9.33 -12.90 -16.57
N TYR A 181 8.70 -14.01 -16.20
CA TYR A 181 8.78 -15.26 -16.93
C TYR A 181 8.28 -15.03 -18.37
N GLN A 182 9.14 -15.27 -19.36
CA GLN A 182 8.79 -15.10 -20.79
C GLN A 182 8.11 -16.34 -21.39
N GLY A 183 7.90 -17.40 -20.61
CA GLY A 183 7.16 -18.57 -21.07
C GLY A 183 5.66 -18.35 -20.99
N TYR A 184 4.94 -18.84 -22.01
CA TYR A 184 3.49 -18.88 -21.98
C TYR A 184 3.03 -19.80 -20.84
N GLN A 185 2.21 -19.27 -19.94
CA GLN A 185 1.45 -20.05 -18.98
C GLN A 185 0.04 -20.19 -19.55
N ASP A 186 -0.42 -21.43 -19.73
CA ASP A 186 -1.74 -21.72 -20.30
C ASP A 186 -2.88 -21.51 -19.29
N ALA A 187 -2.54 -21.17 -18.04
CA ALA A 187 -3.47 -20.92 -16.95
C ALA A 187 -2.94 -19.85 -15.97
N LEU A 188 -3.85 -19.11 -15.34
CA LEU A 188 -3.57 -18.23 -14.21
C LEU A 188 -3.56 -19.04 -12.91
N LYS A 189 -2.39 -19.24 -12.31
CA LYS A 189 -2.24 -19.95 -11.04
C LYS A 189 -2.23 -18.99 -9.87
N ILE A 190 -3.12 -19.21 -8.91
CA ILE A 190 -3.32 -18.35 -7.75
C ILE A 190 -3.14 -19.19 -6.49
N LEU A 191 -2.29 -18.72 -5.58
CA LEU A 191 -2.16 -19.28 -4.23
C LEU A 191 -3.01 -18.44 -3.26
N LEU A 192 -4.12 -19.01 -2.78
CA LEU A 192 -4.95 -18.43 -1.73
C LEU A 192 -4.44 -18.88 -0.36
N VAL A 193 -4.02 -17.94 0.48
CA VAL A 193 -3.53 -18.18 1.83
C VAL A 193 -4.49 -17.55 2.83
N LEU A 194 -5.14 -18.38 3.63
CA LEU A 194 -5.98 -17.93 4.74
C LEU A 194 -5.20 -18.07 6.05
N GLY A 195 -4.82 -16.94 6.63
CA GLY A 195 -4.03 -16.83 7.85
C GLY A 195 -4.85 -17.00 9.14
N GLN A 196 -4.24 -16.61 10.26
CA GLN A 196 -4.91 -16.59 11.56
C GLN A 196 -5.97 -15.48 11.62
N PRO A 197 -7.20 -15.74 12.11
CA PRO A 197 -8.21 -14.71 12.29
C PRO A 197 -7.83 -13.77 13.45
N ALA A 198 -8.14 -12.48 13.30
CA ALA A 198 -7.76 -11.43 14.25
C ALA A 198 -8.30 -11.62 15.69
N ASN A 199 -9.35 -12.42 15.87
CA ASN A 199 -10.01 -12.62 17.17
C ASN A 199 -9.31 -13.64 18.10
N LEU A 200 -8.30 -14.37 17.63
CA LEU A 200 -7.60 -15.37 18.45
C LEU A 200 -6.38 -14.79 19.21
N SER A 201 -5.81 -13.67 18.75
CA SER A 201 -4.63 -13.05 19.35
C SER A 201 -4.92 -12.18 20.59
N SER A 202 -6.18 -11.80 20.83
CA SER A 202 -6.59 -10.99 21.98
C SER A 202 -6.88 -11.79 23.26
N LEU A 203 -6.75 -13.12 23.23
CA LEU A 203 -7.06 -14.00 24.37
C LEU A 203 -5.83 -14.48 25.16
N GLU A 204 -4.61 -14.12 24.76
CA GLU A 204 -3.38 -14.65 25.41
C GLU A 204 -2.61 -13.60 26.24
N GLY A 205 -3.22 -12.45 26.53
CA GLY A 205 -2.50 -11.29 27.05
C GLY A 205 -3.09 -10.54 28.24
N GLU A 206 -4.04 -11.07 29.03
CA GLU A 206 -4.47 -10.42 30.28
C GLU A 206 -4.74 -11.42 31.42
N ASP A 207 -3.79 -11.40 32.36
CA ASP A 207 -3.90 -11.58 33.82
C ASP A 207 -4.67 -12.77 34.43
N LEU A 208 -3.91 -13.62 35.11
CA LEU A 208 -4.38 -14.60 36.11
C LEU A 208 -4.93 -13.86 37.34
N GLY A 209 -6.24 -13.57 37.37
CA GLY A 209 -6.81 -12.92 38.55
C GLY A 209 -8.34 -12.80 38.59
N ASN A 210 -9.02 -13.84 39.07
CA ASN A 210 -10.26 -13.81 39.87
C ASN A 210 -11.56 -13.13 39.35
N LYS A 211 -12.62 -13.98 39.30
CA LYS A 211 -14.08 -13.70 39.36
C LYS A 211 -14.69 -13.15 38.05
N SER A 212 -15.84 -13.61 37.54
CA SER A 212 -17.06 -14.11 38.18
C SER A 212 -17.91 -14.90 37.18
N GLU A 213 -18.71 -15.83 37.67
CA GLU A 213 -19.84 -16.45 36.97
C GLU A 213 -20.88 -15.38 36.56
N GLN A 214 -21.08 -15.16 35.26
CA GLN A 214 -22.34 -14.74 34.58
C GLN A 214 -22.06 -13.90 33.32
N ALA A 215 -21.94 -14.58 32.18
CA ALA A 215 -22.48 -14.15 30.89
C ALA A 215 -22.33 -15.32 29.92
N LYS A 216 -23.44 -16.02 29.66
CA LYS A 216 -23.51 -17.06 28.64
C LYS A 216 -23.69 -16.37 27.28
N THR A 217 -22.67 -15.66 26.83
CA THR A 217 -22.57 -15.22 25.44
C THR A 217 -22.33 -16.46 24.57
N PRO A 218 -23.08 -16.65 23.46
CA PRO A 218 -22.76 -17.71 22.52
C PRO A 218 -21.31 -17.52 22.04
N PRO A 219 -20.56 -18.60 21.79
CA PRO A 219 -19.23 -18.48 21.22
C PRO A 219 -19.33 -17.64 19.94
N PRO A 220 -18.39 -16.70 19.69
CA PRO A 220 -18.37 -15.97 18.43
C PRO A 220 -18.37 -17.00 17.31
N GLU A 221 -19.27 -16.82 16.34
CA GLU A 221 -19.42 -17.68 15.17
C GLU A 221 -18.04 -18.08 14.67
N ALA A 222 -17.69 -19.36 14.83
CA ALA A 222 -16.40 -19.88 14.38
C ALA A 222 -16.33 -19.60 12.88
N LEU A 223 -15.48 -18.67 12.48
CA LEU A 223 -15.29 -18.29 11.08
C LEU A 223 -15.00 -19.57 10.28
N GLU A 224 -15.91 -19.94 9.39
CA GLU A 224 -15.79 -21.13 8.56
C GLU A 224 -14.82 -20.84 7.39
N LEU A 225 -13.53 -20.68 7.71
CA LEU A 225 -12.46 -20.35 6.75
C LEU A 225 -12.47 -21.25 5.52
N GLN A 226 -12.82 -22.53 5.69
CA GLN A 226 -12.97 -23.46 4.59
C GLN A 226 -14.09 -23.02 3.61
N LYS A 227 -15.25 -22.60 4.10
CA LYS A 227 -16.35 -22.15 3.24
C LYS A 227 -16.03 -20.85 2.53
N GLU A 228 -15.30 -19.94 3.18
CA GLU A 228 -14.80 -18.71 2.55
C GLU A 228 -13.80 -19.03 1.44
N ALA A 229 -12.83 -19.92 1.70
CA ALA A 229 -11.90 -20.39 0.69
C ALA A 229 -12.62 -21.03 -0.50
N ASP A 230 -13.55 -21.96 -0.26
CA ASP A 230 -14.29 -22.66 -1.30
C ASP A 230 -15.11 -21.67 -2.16
N THR A 231 -15.69 -20.65 -1.52
CA THR A 231 -16.45 -19.59 -2.23
C THR A 231 -15.53 -18.72 -3.09
N LEU A 232 -14.38 -18.29 -2.55
CA LEU A 232 -13.41 -17.48 -3.29
C LEU A 232 -12.81 -18.25 -4.47
N THR A 233 -12.40 -19.50 -4.26
CA THR A 233 -11.91 -20.39 -5.33
C THR A 233 -12.95 -20.51 -6.42
N ARG A 234 -14.20 -20.84 -6.07
CA ARG A 234 -15.28 -20.99 -7.05
C ARG A 234 -15.50 -19.71 -7.85
N VAL A 235 -15.63 -18.56 -7.17
CA VAL A 235 -15.85 -17.27 -7.85
C VAL A 235 -14.70 -16.95 -8.81
N ILE A 236 -13.45 -17.16 -8.41
CA ILE A 236 -12.29 -16.84 -9.25
C ILE A 236 -12.21 -17.77 -10.47
N GLU A 237 -12.44 -19.07 -10.29
CA GLU A 237 -12.44 -20.04 -11.38
C GLU A 237 -13.61 -19.80 -12.35
N GLU A 238 -14.81 -19.50 -11.84
CA GLU A 238 -16.00 -19.16 -12.63
C GLU A 238 -15.91 -17.79 -13.33
N SER A 239 -15.10 -16.87 -12.81
CA SER A 239 -14.85 -15.55 -13.41
C SER A 239 -13.89 -15.60 -14.61
N SER A 240 -13.33 -16.78 -14.94
CA SER A 240 -12.56 -16.98 -16.17
C SER A 240 -13.42 -16.56 -17.37
N PRO A 241 -12.95 -15.67 -18.26
CA PRO A 241 -13.81 -14.99 -19.21
C PRO A 241 -14.52 -15.98 -20.15
N LEU A 242 -15.84 -16.07 -19.99
CA LEU A 242 -16.75 -16.49 -21.04
C LEU A 242 -16.66 -15.44 -22.17
N ASN A 243 -16.24 -15.90 -23.36
CA ASN A 243 -16.34 -15.24 -24.67
C ASN A 243 -16.66 -13.74 -24.66
N LEU A 244 -15.63 -12.90 -24.83
CA LEU A 244 -15.84 -11.57 -25.39
C LEU A 244 -15.97 -11.72 -26.91
N ASP A 245 -17.21 -11.63 -27.41
CA ASP A 245 -17.54 -11.55 -28.84
C ASP A 245 -16.95 -10.28 -29.47
N HIS A 246 -15.67 -10.28 -29.82
CA HIS A 246 -15.09 -9.35 -30.81
C HIS A 246 -13.77 -9.88 -31.41
N ASN A 247 -13.90 -10.72 -32.43
CA ASN A 247 -12.98 -10.90 -33.59
C ASN A 247 -11.45 -10.81 -33.42
N GLN A 248 -10.88 -11.13 -32.25
CA GLN A 248 -9.44 -11.28 -32.04
C GLN A 248 -9.21 -12.44 -31.07
N ILE A 249 -8.57 -13.50 -31.57
CA ILE A 249 -8.01 -14.68 -30.87
C ILE A 249 -8.38 -14.75 -29.39
N ALA A 250 -9.52 -15.37 -29.09
CA ALA A 250 -9.98 -15.62 -27.72
C ALA A 250 -9.13 -16.74 -27.09
N THR A 251 -7.98 -16.40 -26.51
CA THR A 251 -7.33 -17.28 -25.53
C THR A 251 -8.11 -17.16 -24.22
N SER A 252 -9.09 -18.04 -24.01
CA SER A 252 -9.66 -18.24 -22.68
C SER A 252 -8.55 -18.83 -21.80
N ILE A 253 -8.06 -18.04 -20.85
CA ILE A 253 -7.07 -18.48 -19.86
C ILE A 253 -7.86 -19.07 -18.70
N SER A 254 -7.64 -20.34 -18.38
CA SER A 254 -8.24 -20.95 -17.18
C SER A 254 -7.56 -20.39 -15.93
N ALA A 255 -8.33 -20.10 -14.88
CA ALA A 255 -7.77 -19.85 -13.56
C ALA A 255 -7.74 -21.14 -12.73
N HIS A 256 -6.69 -21.32 -11.93
CA HIS A 256 -6.57 -22.41 -10.97
C HIS A 256 -6.16 -21.85 -9.62
N VAL A 257 -6.88 -22.22 -8.56
CA VAL A 257 -6.62 -21.73 -7.21
C VAL A 257 -6.22 -22.88 -6.29
N ASP A 258 -5.02 -22.79 -5.71
CA ASP A 258 -4.58 -23.64 -4.61
C ASP A 258 -4.79 -22.92 -3.28
N THR A 259 -5.33 -23.61 -2.29
CA THR A 259 -5.64 -23.03 -0.98
C THR A 259 -4.74 -23.58 0.12
N LEU A 260 -4.15 -22.68 0.90
CA LEU A 260 -3.46 -22.97 2.15
C LEU A 260 -4.23 -22.38 3.33
N LEU A 261 -4.80 -23.25 4.16
CA LEU A 261 -5.39 -22.87 5.44
C LEU A 261 -4.35 -22.89 6.54
N GLN A 262 -4.19 -21.75 7.19
CA GLN A 262 -3.30 -21.48 8.31
C GLN A 262 -1.92 -22.17 8.18
N PRO A 263 -1.19 -21.96 7.07
CA PRO A 263 0.01 -22.73 6.81
C PRO A 263 1.13 -22.38 7.79
N THR A 264 2.06 -23.32 7.99
CA THR A 264 3.35 -22.96 8.55
C THR A 264 4.15 -22.13 7.53
N ARG A 265 5.09 -21.31 8.01
CA ARG A 265 6.04 -20.60 7.14
C ARG A 265 6.73 -21.53 6.14
N ALA A 266 7.17 -22.71 6.57
CA ALA A 266 7.80 -23.70 5.69
C ALA A 266 6.85 -24.20 4.59
N LYS A 267 5.59 -24.51 4.94
CA LYS A 267 4.57 -24.97 3.98
C LYS A 267 4.22 -23.89 2.95
N LEU A 268 4.14 -22.63 3.36
CA LEU A 268 3.92 -21.51 2.44
C LEU A 268 5.08 -21.38 1.43
N ILE A 269 6.32 -21.43 1.91
CA ILE A 269 7.50 -21.33 1.08
C ILE A 269 7.60 -22.52 0.11
N GLU A 270 7.37 -23.74 0.60
CA GLU A 270 7.38 -24.95 -0.21
C GLU A 270 6.32 -24.91 -1.31
N ALA A 271 5.11 -24.40 -1.02
CA ALA A 271 4.08 -24.22 -2.04
C ALA A 271 4.55 -23.21 -3.11
N LEU A 272 5.06 -22.05 -2.70
CA LEU A 272 5.54 -21.02 -3.63
C LEU A 272 6.69 -21.52 -4.52
N ASP A 273 7.60 -22.31 -3.97
CA ASP A 273 8.76 -22.84 -4.71
C ASP A 273 8.35 -23.92 -5.74
N ASN A 274 7.26 -24.65 -5.50
CA ASN A 274 6.86 -25.78 -6.34
C ASN A 274 5.64 -25.50 -7.25
N GLY A 275 4.82 -24.51 -6.91
CA GLY A 275 3.53 -24.26 -7.59
C GLY A 275 3.61 -23.41 -8.85
N ALA A 276 4.67 -22.63 -9.03
CA ALA A 276 4.83 -21.65 -10.11
C ALA A 276 3.62 -20.68 -10.21
N TYR A 277 3.23 -20.10 -9.09
CA TYR A 277 2.07 -19.21 -8.99
C TYR A 277 2.32 -17.84 -9.64
N ASN A 278 1.31 -17.31 -10.32
CA ASN A 278 1.31 -15.95 -10.86
C ASN A 278 0.91 -14.93 -9.79
N VAL A 279 -0.01 -15.33 -8.91
CA VAL A 279 -0.65 -14.47 -7.91
C VAL A 279 -0.61 -15.15 -6.55
N ILE A 280 -0.33 -14.38 -5.51
CA ILE A 280 -0.63 -14.76 -4.13
C ILE A 280 -1.76 -13.86 -3.59
N PHE A 281 -2.74 -14.47 -2.95
CA PHE A 281 -3.79 -13.78 -2.21
C PHE A 281 -3.71 -14.19 -0.75
N TYR A 282 -3.38 -13.25 0.13
CA TYR A 282 -3.36 -13.47 1.57
C TYR A 282 -4.57 -12.79 2.21
N ALA A 283 -5.29 -13.52 3.07
CA ALA A 283 -6.29 -12.95 3.96
C ALA A 283 -6.05 -13.42 5.40
N GLY A 284 -5.94 -12.50 6.34
CA GLY A 284 -5.66 -12.84 7.73
C GLY A 284 -5.14 -11.65 8.54
N HIS A 285 -4.74 -11.89 9.78
CA HIS A 285 -4.20 -10.82 10.62
C HIS A 285 -2.82 -10.36 10.13
N GLY A 286 -2.54 -9.06 10.26
CA GLY A 286 -1.26 -8.47 9.96
C GLY A 286 -1.02 -7.27 10.87
N VAL A 287 0.24 -6.99 11.18
CA VAL A 287 0.64 -5.83 11.98
C VAL A 287 1.82 -5.09 11.35
N PRO A 288 1.93 -3.77 11.55
CA PRO A 288 3.14 -3.03 11.19
C PRO A 288 4.36 -3.56 11.96
N ALA A 289 5.50 -3.69 11.26
CA ALA A 289 6.78 -4.09 11.83
C ALA A 289 7.92 -3.51 10.96
N PRO A 290 9.13 -3.27 11.51
CA PRO A 290 10.25 -2.67 10.78
C PRO A 290 10.64 -3.39 9.48
N ASP A 291 10.47 -4.73 9.44
CA ASP A 291 10.86 -5.57 8.30
C ASP A 291 9.76 -5.69 7.22
N GLY A 292 8.98 -4.63 7.01
CA GLY A 292 7.90 -4.59 6.01
C GLY A 292 6.56 -5.13 6.50
N GLY A 293 6.33 -5.13 7.81
CA GLY A 293 5.13 -5.73 8.43
C GLY A 293 5.29 -7.21 8.75
N LEU A 294 4.34 -7.74 9.53
CA LEU A 294 4.28 -9.13 9.94
C LEU A 294 2.90 -9.70 9.61
N LEU A 295 2.86 -10.83 8.90
CA LEU A 295 1.64 -11.56 8.57
C LEU A 295 1.54 -12.82 9.42
N PHE A 296 0.36 -13.08 9.97
CA PHE A 296 0.08 -14.23 10.83
C PHE A 296 -0.52 -15.37 10.01
N LEU A 297 0.28 -16.40 9.76
CA LEU A 297 -0.13 -17.53 8.94
C LEU A 297 -0.95 -18.54 9.75
N GLY A 298 -0.43 -19.01 10.89
CA GLY A 298 -1.09 -19.97 11.77
C GLY A 298 -0.66 -19.77 13.21
N VAL A 299 -1.08 -20.67 14.11
CA VAL A 299 -0.66 -20.62 15.53
C VAL A 299 0.87 -20.61 15.60
N ASP A 300 1.43 -19.57 16.23
CA ASP A 300 2.87 -19.32 16.36
C ASP A 300 3.67 -19.28 15.03
N SER A 301 3.00 -19.09 13.89
CA SER A 301 3.64 -19.07 12.58
C SER A 301 3.39 -17.73 11.89
N THR A 302 4.47 -16.96 11.73
CA THR A 302 4.45 -15.65 11.07
C THR A 302 5.50 -15.57 9.96
N ILE A 303 5.32 -14.63 9.04
CA ILE A 303 6.31 -14.25 8.03
C ILE A 303 6.38 -12.73 7.93
N ASN A 304 7.59 -12.17 7.89
CA ASN A 304 7.77 -10.73 7.72
C ASN A 304 7.75 -10.34 6.23
N GLY A 305 7.47 -9.07 5.95
CA GLY A 305 7.34 -8.57 4.58
C GLY A 305 8.62 -8.71 3.74
N THR A 306 9.80 -8.49 4.34
CA THR A 306 11.09 -8.57 3.65
C THR A 306 11.39 -9.99 3.18
N GLU A 307 11.17 -10.96 4.05
CA GLU A 307 11.34 -12.37 3.73
C GLU A 307 10.33 -12.81 2.67
N LEU A 308 9.04 -12.49 2.86
CA LEU A 308 8.02 -12.83 1.88
C LEU A 308 8.36 -12.23 0.52
N ALA A 309 8.81 -10.97 0.46
CA ALA A 309 9.22 -10.33 -0.79
C ALA A 309 10.33 -11.11 -1.52
N GLN A 310 11.33 -11.64 -0.80
CA GLN A 310 12.38 -12.47 -1.41
C GLN A 310 11.82 -13.74 -2.02
N VAL A 311 10.89 -14.41 -1.32
CA VAL A 311 10.24 -15.63 -1.81
C VAL A 311 9.35 -15.33 -3.02
N LEU A 312 8.63 -14.21 -3.02
CA LEU A 312 7.80 -13.80 -4.16
C LEU A 312 8.64 -13.45 -5.40
N VAL A 313 9.74 -12.72 -5.21
CA VAL A 313 10.64 -12.32 -6.31
C VAL A 313 11.33 -13.54 -6.93
N ARG A 314 11.89 -14.46 -6.12
CA ARG A 314 12.58 -15.64 -6.67
C ARG A 314 11.63 -16.56 -7.44
N ASN A 315 10.36 -16.63 -7.02
CA ASN A 315 9.31 -17.41 -7.66
C ASN A 315 8.56 -16.63 -8.74
N GLN A 316 8.98 -15.40 -9.04
CA GLN A 316 8.45 -14.56 -10.11
C GLN A 316 6.94 -14.30 -9.99
N VAL A 317 6.44 -14.24 -8.75
CA VAL A 317 5.04 -13.89 -8.47
C VAL A 317 4.80 -12.45 -8.92
N THR A 318 3.84 -12.27 -9.82
CA THR A 318 3.60 -10.99 -10.50
C THR A 318 2.64 -10.07 -9.75
N LEU A 319 1.76 -10.63 -8.92
CA LEU A 319 0.79 -9.89 -8.13
C LEU A 319 0.67 -10.50 -6.73
N ALA A 320 0.76 -9.66 -5.71
CA ALA A 320 0.46 -10.03 -4.33
C ALA A 320 -0.69 -9.16 -3.83
N VAL A 321 -1.75 -9.81 -3.34
CA VAL A 321 -2.92 -9.16 -2.76
C VAL A 321 -2.95 -9.48 -1.27
N PHE A 322 -2.97 -8.45 -0.44
CA PHE A 322 -3.02 -8.58 1.01
C PHE A 322 -4.33 -8.01 1.53
N ASN A 323 -5.26 -8.89 1.89
CA ASN A 323 -6.44 -8.56 2.69
C ASN A 323 -6.10 -8.78 4.17
N ALA A 324 -5.20 -7.93 4.68
CA ALA A 324 -4.83 -7.92 6.08
C ALA A 324 -5.26 -6.61 6.71
N CYS A 325 -5.55 -6.61 8.01
CA CYS A 325 -5.70 -5.37 8.75
C CYS A 325 -4.39 -4.57 8.63
N TRP A 326 -4.38 -3.53 7.80
CA TRP A 326 -3.56 -2.38 8.09
C TRP A 326 -4.24 -1.72 9.29
N GLY A 327 -3.50 -1.48 10.37
CA GLY A 327 -3.89 -0.44 11.32
C GLY A 327 -3.90 0.85 10.52
N ALA A 328 -5.03 1.10 9.86
CA ALA A 328 -5.27 2.24 9.00
C ALA A 328 -5.05 3.50 9.78
#